data_AF-A0A9C8AKF8-F1
#
_entry.id   AF-A0A9C8AKF8-F1
#
_cell.length_a   1.000
_cell.length_b   1.000
_cell.length_c   1.000
_cell.angle_alpha   90.00
_cell.angle_beta   90.00
_cell.angle_gamma   90.00
#
_symmetry.space_group_name_H-M   'P 1'
#
loop_
_entity.id
_entity.type
_entity.pdbx_description
1 polymer ?
#
loop_
_entity_poly.entity_id
_entity_poly.type
_entity_poly.pdbx_seq_one_letter_code
_entity_poly.pdbx_strand_id
1 'polypeptide(L)'
;DLVVEIVSPESVVRDKGEKFYEYQEASIPEYWLIDPDQEWAEFYILGPRKRYRLAMEGAKGKYQSQVIEGFWLKIEWLWKDPSPSPLRALTEIAGLSPELVGALEEALRSG
;
A
#
# COMPACT_ATOMS: atom_id res chain seq x y z
N ASP A 1 -6.81 -0.09 12.11
CA ASP A 1 -5.49 -0.71 11.85
C ASP A 1 -5.37 -1.12 10.41
N LEU A 2 -4.17 -0.97 9.87
CA LEU A 2 -3.77 -1.41 8.53
C LEU A 2 -2.53 -2.29 8.71
N VAL A 3 -2.50 -3.44 8.05
CA VAL A 3 -1.29 -4.25 7.91
C VAL A 3 -0.90 -4.29 6.45
N VAL A 4 0.38 -4.07 6.17
CA VAL A 4 0.96 -4.17 4.82
C VAL A 4 2.07 -5.22 4.88
N GLU A 5 1.94 -6.26 4.06
CA GLU A 5 2.92 -7.31 3.92
C GLU A 5 3.55 -7.24 2.52
N ILE A 6 4.87 -7.17 2.47
CA ILE A 6 5.65 -7.24 1.23
C ILE A 6 6.27 -8.63 1.19
N VAL A 7 5.88 -9.44 0.21
CA VAL A 7 6.39 -10.82 0.10
C VAL A 7 7.78 -10.81 -0.52
N SER A 8 8.61 -11.75 -0.07
CA SER A 8 9.88 -12.08 -0.71
C SER A 8 9.82 -13.48 -1.34
N PRO A 9 10.73 -13.84 -2.26
CA PRO A 9 10.84 -15.20 -2.79
C PRO A 9 10.95 -16.27 -1.71
N GLU A 10 11.52 -15.92 -0.56
CA GLU A 10 11.76 -16.80 0.59
C GLU A 10 10.52 -16.94 1.49
N SER A 11 9.53 -16.06 1.32
CA SER A 11 8.24 -16.09 2.01
C SER A 11 7.37 -17.18 1.39
N VAL A 12 7.57 -18.43 1.85
CA VAL A 12 6.88 -19.63 1.36
C VAL A 12 5.36 -19.41 1.34
N VAL A 13 4.68 -19.93 0.31
CA VAL A 13 3.20 -19.89 0.15
C VAL A 13 2.42 -20.22 1.44
N ARG A 14 2.99 -21.08 2.30
CA ARG A 14 2.41 -21.45 3.60
C ARG A 14 2.34 -20.28 4.59
N ASP A 15 3.40 -19.47 4.67
CA ASP A 15 3.50 -18.30 5.55
C ASP A 15 2.46 -17.22 5.16
N LYS A 16 2.28 -17.01 3.85
CA LYS A 16 1.23 -16.11 3.31
C LYS A 16 -0.17 -16.52 3.75
N GLY A 17 -0.46 -17.83 3.74
CA GLY A 17 -1.73 -18.39 4.19
C GLY A 17 -1.93 -18.25 5.70
N GLU A 18 -0.90 -18.58 6.50
CA GLU A 18 -0.94 -18.52 7.96
C GLU A 18 -1.22 -17.07 8.43
N LYS A 19 -0.47 -16.08 7.94
CA LYS A 19 -0.66 -14.66 8.30
C LYS A 19 -2.01 -14.10 7.88
N PHE A 20 -2.52 -14.48 6.71
CA PHE A 20 -3.86 -14.07 6.28
C PHE A 20 -4.94 -14.45 7.29
N TYR A 21 -4.90 -15.70 7.79
CA TYR A 21 -5.85 -16.17 8.80
C TYR A 21 -5.60 -15.53 10.15
N GLU A 22 -4.34 -15.36 10.57
CA GLU A 22 -3.99 -14.68 11.83
C GLU A 22 -4.53 -13.25 11.88
N TYR A 23 -4.33 -12.45 10.82
CA TYR A 23 -4.84 -11.09 10.77
C TYR A 23 -6.37 -11.04 10.71
N GLN A 24 -7.00 -12.01 10.04
CA GLN A 24 -8.46 -12.14 10.02
C GLN A 24 -9.01 -12.47 11.41
N GLU A 25 -8.39 -13.40 12.13
CA GLU A 25 -8.76 -13.77 13.50
C GLU A 25 -8.55 -12.60 14.46
N ALA A 26 -7.45 -11.87 14.31
CA ALA A 26 -7.16 -10.62 15.01
C ALA A 26 -8.11 -9.47 14.63
N SER A 27 -9.02 -9.68 13.66
CA SER A 27 -10.00 -8.69 13.20
C SER A 27 -9.37 -7.39 12.69
N ILE A 28 -8.20 -7.49 12.05
CA ILE A 28 -7.58 -6.35 11.37
C ILE A 28 -8.50 -5.91 10.23
N PRO A 29 -8.93 -4.62 10.17
CA PRO A 29 -9.94 -4.21 9.20
C PRO A 29 -9.45 -4.18 7.74
N GLU A 30 -8.17 -3.95 7.52
CA GLU A 30 -7.56 -3.79 6.20
C GLU A 30 -6.17 -4.43 6.14
N TYR A 31 -5.94 -5.23 5.11
CA TYR A 31 -4.70 -6.00 4.91
C TYR A 31 -4.25 -5.92 3.45
N TRP A 32 -3.02 -5.50 3.22
CA TRP A 32 -2.42 -5.36 1.90
C TRP A 32 -1.32 -6.38 1.72
N LEU A 33 -1.32 -7.08 0.59
CA LEU A 33 -0.29 -8.02 0.19
C LEU A 33 0.37 -7.53 -1.09
N ILE A 34 1.68 -7.29 -1.04
CA ILE A 34 2.45 -6.68 -2.14
C ILE A 34 3.53 -7.67 -2.59
N ASP A 35 3.49 -8.08 -3.85
CA ASP A 35 4.47 -8.96 -4.49
C ASP A 35 5.30 -8.16 -5.51
N PRO A 36 6.51 -7.70 -5.13
CA PRO A 36 7.36 -6.90 -6.01
C PRO A 36 7.94 -7.71 -7.17
N ASP A 37 8.13 -9.03 -7.01
CA ASP A 37 8.68 -9.88 -8.07
C ASP A 37 7.65 -10.11 -9.19
N GLN A 38 6.37 -10.18 -8.84
CA GLN A 38 5.26 -10.31 -9.78
C GLN A 38 4.63 -8.97 -10.17
N GLU A 39 5.11 -7.85 -9.62
CA GLU A 39 4.50 -6.52 -9.74
C GLU A 39 2.97 -6.55 -9.48
N TRP A 40 2.55 -7.25 -8.43
CA TRP A 40 1.16 -7.49 -8.11
C TRP A 40 0.82 -7.07 -6.69
N ALA A 41 -0.33 -6.40 -6.52
CA ALA A 41 -0.82 -6.02 -5.21
C ALA A 41 -2.26 -6.54 -5.01
N GLU A 42 -2.57 -6.97 -3.80
CA GLU A 42 -3.90 -7.41 -3.37
C GLU A 42 -4.30 -6.65 -2.10
N PHE A 43 -5.54 -6.17 -2.08
CA PHE A 43 -6.08 -5.35 -1.01
C PHE A 43 -7.31 -6.02 -0.42
N TYR A 44 -7.24 -6.40 0.85
CA TYR A 44 -8.29 -7.13 1.56
C TYR A 44 -8.96 -6.26 2.62
N ILE A 45 -10.29 -6.34 2.70
CA ILE A 45 -11.12 -5.68 3.70
C ILE A 45 -11.89 -6.70 4.52
N LEU A 46 -11.86 -6.55 5.85
CA LEU A 46 -12.59 -7.41 6.75
C LEU A 46 -14.09 -7.14 6.64
N GLY A 47 -14.83 -8.12 6.16
CA GLY A 47 -16.28 -8.06 6.05
C GLY A 47 -17.00 -8.29 7.38
N PRO A 48 -18.32 -8.06 7.43
CA PRO A 48 -19.13 -8.18 8.65
C PRO A 48 -19.17 -9.60 9.22
N ARG A 49 -18.80 -10.62 8.43
CA ARG A 49 -18.69 -12.02 8.88
C ARG A 49 -17.31 -12.37 9.44
N LYS A 50 -16.49 -11.37 9.79
CA LYS A 50 -15.07 -11.52 10.17
C LYS A 50 -14.29 -12.35 9.15
N ARG A 51 -14.57 -12.09 7.87
CA ARG A 51 -13.84 -12.71 6.77
C ARG A 51 -13.35 -11.65 5.82
N TYR A 52 -12.09 -11.76 5.45
CA TYR A 52 -11.53 -10.89 4.43
C TYR A 52 -12.23 -11.10 3.08
N ARG A 53 -12.36 -10.01 2.36
CA ARG A 53 -12.80 -9.98 0.97
C ARG A 53 -11.79 -9.17 0.17
N LEU A 54 -11.43 -9.66 -0.99
CA LEU A 54 -10.60 -8.92 -1.92
C LEU A 54 -11.39 -7.70 -2.42
N ALA A 55 -10.87 -6.51 -2.14
CA ALA A 55 -11.45 -5.24 -2.56
C ALA A 55 -10.88 -4.78 -3.91
N MET A 56 -9.60 -5.01 -4.13
CA MET A 56 -8.91 -4.74 -5.39
C MET A 56 -7.67 -5.62 -5.50
N GLU A 57 -7.29 -5.94 -6.73
CA GLU A 57 -5.99 -6.50 -7.05
C GLU A 57 -5.49 -5.95 -8.38
N GLY A 58 -4.17 -5.99 -8.58
CA GLY A 58 -3.55 -5.68 -9.85
C GLY A 58 -2.19 -5.04 -9.76
N ALA A 59 -1.63 -4.75 -10.94
CA ALA A 59 -0.37 -4.03 -11.09
C ALA A 59 -0.53 -2.50 -11.21
N LYS A 60 -1.76 -2.00 -11.38
CA LYS A 60 -2.01 -0.58 -11.66
C LYS A 60 -3.37 -0.13 -11.16
N GLY A 61 -3.52 1.18 -11.00
CA GLY A 61 -4.75 1.81 -10.57
C GLY A 61 -4.57 2.50 -9.23
N LYS A 62 -5.65 3.11 -8.74
CA LYS A 62 -5.65 3.85 -7.49
C LYS A 62 -6.49 3.09 -6.46
N TYR A 63 -5.85 2.61 -5.41
CA TYR A 63 -6.54 2.03 -4.26
C TYR A 63 -6.71 3.07 -3.15
N GLN A 64 -7.90 3.17 -2.57
CA GLN A 64 -8.21 4.08 -1.47
C GLN A 64 -8.37 3.26 -0.19
N SER A 65 -7.60 3.62 0.83
CA SER A 65 -7.69 2.96 2.13
C SER A 65 -9.07 3.19 2.74
N GLN A 66 -9.58 2.15 3.40
CA GLN A 66 -10.85 2.21 4.14
C GLN A 66 -10.63 2.55 5.61
N VAL A 67 -9.40 2.40 6.13
CA VAL A 67 -9.06 2.69 7.53
C VAL A 67 -8.30 4.00 7.72
N ILE A 68 -7.54 4.46 6.72
CA ILE A 68 -6.85 5.75 6.75
C ILE A 68 -7.59 6.73 5.84
N GLU A 69 -8.37 7.63 6.44
CA GLU A 69 -9.15 8.63 5.70
C GLU A 69 -8.26 9.53 4.84
N GLY A 70 -8.64 9.71 3.58
CA GLY A 70 -7.90 10.52 2.61
C GLY A 70 -6.65 9.86 2.03
N PHE A 71 -6.19 8.73 2.57
CA PHE A 71 -5.03 8.01 2.04
C PHE A 71 -5.41 7.15 0.84
N TRP A 72 -4.59 7.23 -0.19
CA TRP A 72 -4.71 6.41 -1.39
C TRP A 72 -3.32 6.10 -1.94
N LEU A 73 -3.22 4.99 -2.66
CA LEU A 73 -2.00 4.54 -3.30
C LEU A 73 -2.26 4.35 -4.80
N LYS A 74 -1.40 4.93 -5.64
CA LYS A 74 -1.28 4.48 -7.03
C LYS A 74 -0.40 3.24 -7.05
N ILE A 75 -0.98 2.12 -7.44
CA ILE A 75 -0.34 0.80 -7.37
C ILE A 75 0.91 0.78 -8.25
N GLU A 76 0.85 1.40 -9.43
CA GLU A 76 1.98 1.48 -10.35
C GLU A 76 3.20 2.24 -9.80
N TRP A 77 3.10 2.92 -8.66
CA TRP A 77 4.26 3.52 -7.99
C TRP A 77 5.19 2.47 -7.38
N LEU A 78 4.64 1.33 -6.95
CA LEU A 78 5.36 0.28 -6.25
C LEU A 78 6.43 -0.38 -7.13
N TRP A 79 6.24 -0.34 -8.45
CA TRP A 79 7.06 -1.06 -9.43
C TRP A 79 8.02 -0.16 -10.22
N LYS A 80 7.94 1.16 -10.05
CA LYS A 80 8.80 2.09 -10.78
C LYS A 80 10.23 2.06 -10.26
N ASP A 81 11.17 2.21 -11.18
CA ASP A 81 12.58 2.44 -10.90
C ASP A 81 13.07 3.74 -11.58
N PRO A 82 13.39 4.82 -10.82
CA PRO A 82 13.20 4.93 -9.37
C PRO A 82 11.71 5.08 -9.01
N SER A 83 11.33 4.53 -7.86
CA SER A 83 10.00 4.79 -7.28
C SER A 83 9.88 6.27 -6.90
N PRO A 84 8.66 6.85 -6.87
CA PRO A 84 8.50 8.21 -6.41
C PRO A 84 9.00 8.34 -4.98
N SER A 85 9.68 9.45 -4.67
CA SER A 85 10.09 9.73 -3.30
C SER A 85 8.84 9.77 -2.38
N PRO A 86 8.96 9.37 -1.11
CA PRO A 86 7.84 9.45 -0.17
C PRO A 86 7.21 10.84 -0.10
N LEU A 87 8.02 11.91 -0.24
CA LEU A 87 7.53 13.28 -0.25
C LEU A 87 6.68 13.59 -1.50
N ARG A 88 7.09 13.12 -2.69
CA ARG A 88 6.29 13.25 -3.92
C ARG A 88 5.00 12.46 -3.83
N ALA A 89 5.04 11.24 -3.34
CA ALA A 89 3.84 10.44 -3.13
C ALA A 89 2.88 11.13 -2.15
N LEU A 90 3.38 11.60 -1.00
CA LEU A 90 2.58 12.27 0.02
C LEU A 90 1.95 13.57 -0.48
N THR A 91 2.72 14.39 -1.19
CA THR A 91 2.23 15.68 -1.72
C THR A 91 1.14 15.47 -2.77
N GLU A 92 1.28 14.46 -3.62
CA GLU A 92 0.23 14.10 -4.56
C GLU A 92 -1.02 13.59 -3.83
N ILE A 93 -0.85 12.77 -2.79
CA ILE A 93 -1.96 12.31 -1.93
C ILE A 93 -2.70 13.50 -1.31
N ALA A 94 -1.95 14.49 -0.81
CA ALA A 94 -2.48 15.70 -0.20
C ALA A 94 -3.03 16.73 -1.21
N GLY A 95 -2.91 16.50 -2.52
CA GLY A 95 -3.34 17.43 -3.56
C GLY A 95 -2.53 18.73 -3.60
N LEU A 96 -1.28 18.70 -3.16
CA LEU A 96 -0.37 19.85 -3.19
C LEU A 96 0.19 20.07 -4.60
N SER A 97 0.45 21.32 -4.95
CA SER A 97 0.94 21.67 -6.28
C SER A 97 2.40 21.24 -6.47
N PRO A 98 2.83 20.83 -7.69
CA PRO A 98 4.20 20.40 -7.97
C PRO A 98 5.27 21.44 -7.58
N GLU A 99 4.93 22.73 -7.67
CA GLU A 99 5.81 23.85 -7.32
C GLU A 99 6.15 23.83 -5.83
N LEU A 100 5.17 23.56 -4.96
CA LEU A 100 5.37 23.46 -3.51
C LEU A 100 6.22 22.24 -3.15
N VAL A 101 6.06 21.13 -3.88
CA VAL A 101 6.89 19.92 -3.70
C VAL A 101 8.35 20.21 -4.02
N GLY A 102 8.61 20.89 -5.14
CA GLY A 102 9.97 21.28 -5.54
C GLY A 102 10.64 22.16 -4.49
N ALA A 103 9.92 23.15 -3.97
CA ALA A 103 10.42 24.03 -2.91
C ALA A 103 10.75 23.26 -1.61
N LEU A 104 9.93 22.28 -1.21
CA LEU A 104 10.18 21.44 -0.04
C LEU A 104 11.40 20.52 -0.24
N GLU A 105 11.54 19.90 -1.41
CA GLU A 105 12.70 19.05 -1.74
C GLU A 105 14.02 19.83 -1.76
N GLU A 106 13.99 21.11 -2.16
CA GLU A 106 15.16 22.00 -2.16
C GLU A 106 15.54 22.44 -0.74
N ALA A 107 14.55 22.82 0.08
CA ALA A 107 14.76 23.18 1.48
C ALA A 107 15.35 22.02 2.30
N LEU A 108 14.89 20.78 2.08
CA LEU A 108 15.40 19.59 2.77
C LEU A 108 16.80 19.16 2.33
N ARG A 109 17.26 19.57 1.15
CA ARG A 109 18.61 19.29 0.64
C ARG A 109 19.65 20.34 1.05
N SER A 110 19.21 21.52 1.47
CA SER A 110 20.06 22.67 1.78
C SER A 110 20.29 22.89 3.28
N GLY A 111 19.68 22.08 4.15
CA GLY A 111 19.92 22.02 5.60
C GLY A 111 20.64 20.75 6.02
#